data_AF-A0A127AZR3-F1
#
_entry.id   AF-A0A127AZR3-F1
#
_cell.length_a   1.000
_cell.length_b   1.000
_cell.length_c   1.000
_cell.angle_alpha   90.00
_cell.angle_beta   90.00
_cell.angle_gamma   90.00
#
_symmetry.space_group_name_H-M   'P 1'
#
loop_
_entity.id
_entity.type
_entity.pdbx_description
1 polymer ?
#
loop_
_entity_poly.entity_id
_entity_poly.type
_entity_poly.pdbx_seq_one_letter_code
_entity_poly.pdbx_strand_id
1 'polypeptide(L)' 'MILQPAGHSQPMKPKYLLLLLLLIPIDFLSYTQITELLRQPSDVAVLFGVFFLAMLLVGNFIIIRYLLSKINRS' A
#
# COMPACT_ATOMS: atom_id res chain seq x y z
N MET A 1 -20.10 33.68 24.42
CA MET A 1 -18.91 32.85 24.16
C MET A 1 -19.37 31.41 24.02
N ILE A 2 -19.72 30.98 22.81
CA ILE A 2 -20.27 29.64 22.58
C ILE A 2 -19.10 28.75 22.16
N LEU A 3 -18.79 27.78 23.01
CA LEU A 3 -17.77 26.75 22.77
C LEU A 3 -18.17 25.94 21.55
N GLN A 4 -17.36 26.01 20.51
CA GLN A 4 -17.47 25.18 19.31
C GLN A 4 -17.13 23.74 19.71
N PRO A 5 -18.05 22.77 19.64
CA PRO A 5 -17.73 21.41 20.04
C PRO A 5 -16.87 20.75 18.95
N ALA A 6 -15.74 20.24 19.42
CA ALA A 6 -14.85 19.23 18.84
C ALA A 6 -15.02 18.92 17.35
N GLY A 7 -13.96 19.20 16.58
CA GLY A 7 -13.75 18.62 15.26
C GLY A 7 -13.86 17.10 15.34
N HIS A 8 -15.01 16.58 14.93
CA HIS A 8 -15.24 15.16 14.73
C HIS A 8 -14.51 14.79 13.44
N SER A 9 -13.27 14.33 13.57
CA SER A 9 -12.57 13.66 12.48
C SER A 9 -13.48 12.51 12.05
N GLN A 10 -14.15 12.66 10.90
CA GLN A 10 -14.98 11.61 10.32
C GLN A 10 -14.17 10.31 10.39
N PRO A 11 -14.65 9.26 11.09
CA PRO A 11 -13.92 8.01 11.16
C PRO A 11 -13.71 7.57 9.71
N MET A 12 -12.44 7.43 9.29
CA MET A 12 -12.11 6.92 7.96
C MET A 12 -12.98 5.70 7.73
N LYS A 13 -13.74 5.66 6.61
CA LYS A 13 -14.70 4.57 6.37
C LYS A 13 -13.97 3.26 6.67
N PRO A 14 -14.45 2.42 7.60
CA PRO A 14 -13.67 1.31 8.16
C PRO A 14 -13.16 0.34 7.08
N LYS A 15 -13.84 0.32 5.93
CA LYS A 15 -13.41 -0.39 4.72
C LYS A 15 -12.03 0.06 4.18
N TYR A 16 -11.70 1.35 4.22
CA TYR A 16 -10.39 1.88 3.78
C TYR A 16 -9.30 1.60 4.80
N LEU A 17 -9.62 1.67 6.10
CA LEU A 17 -8.70 1.28 7.16
C LEU A 17 -8.36 -0.21 7.06
N LEU A 18 -9.37 -1.05 6.82
CA LEU A 18 -9.19 -2.49 6.64
C LEU A 18 -8.41 -2.81 5.35
N LEU A 19 -8.66 -2.08 4.26
CA LEU A 19 -7.88 -2.20 3.04
C LEU A 19 -6.39 -1.85 3.28
N LEU A 20 -6.12 -0.77 4.01
CA LEU A 20 -4.76 -0.36 4.36
C LEU A 20 -4.09 -1.39 5.28
N LEU A 21 -4.82 -1.91 6.26
CA LEU A 21 -4.34 -2.95 7.17
C LEU A 21 -4.00 -4.25 6.44
N LEU A 22 -4.80 -4.62 5.44
CA LEU A 22 -4.57 -5.82 4.63
C LEU A 22 -3.44 -5.64 3.60
N LEU A 23 -3.19 -4.41 3.16
CA LEU A 23 -2.12 -4.11 2.21
C LEU A 23 -0.75 -4.43 2.81
N ILE A 24 -0.53 -4.10 4.09
CA ILE A 24 0.75 -4.31 4.79
C ILE A 24 1.25 -5.77 4.73
N PRO A 25 0.47 -6.79 5.15
CA PRO A 25 0.92 -8.18 5.09
C PRO A 25 1.08 -8.68 3.65
N ILE A 26 0.24 -8.21 2.71
CA ILE A 26 0.38 -8.57 1.29
C ILE A 26 1.70 -8.04 0.73
N ASP A 27 2.04 -6.79 1.01
CA ASP A 27 3.30 -6.18 0.59
C ASP A 27 4.49 -6.88 1.20
N PHE A 28 4.41 -7.22 2.49
CA PHE A 28 5.48 -7.95 3.17
C PHE A 28 5.73 -9.32 2.54
N LEU A 29 4.68 -10.12 2.33
CA LEU A 29 4.80 -11.44 1.70
C LEU A 29 5.31 -11.33 0.27
N SER A 30 4.77 -10.39 -0.51
CA SER A 30 5.20 -10.17 -1.88
C SER A 30 6.67 -9.75 -1.95
N TYR A 31 7.10 -8.83 -1.07
CA TYR A 31 8.50 -8.42 -0.97
C TYR A 31 9.41 -9.60 -0.61
N THR A 32 9.02 -10.47 0.33
CA THR A 32 9.83 -11.65 0.66
C THR A 32 10.04 -12.55 -0.56
N GLN A 33 9.00 -12.86 -1.32
CA GLN A 33 9.10 -13.69 -2.53
C GLN A 33 9.94 -13.02 -3.63
N ILE A 34 9.78 -11.71 -3.80
CA ILE A 34 10.58 -10.94 -4.76
C ILE A 34 12.06 -10.97 -4.37
N THR A 35 12.38 -10.79 -3.08
CA THR A 35 13.78 -10.84 -2.62
C THR A 35 14.40 -12.23 -2.74
N GLU A 36 13.60 -13.29 -2.64
CA GLU A 36 14.07 -14.64 -2.93
C GLU A 36 14.47 -14.78 -4.40
N LEU A 37 13.65 -14.28 -5.33
CA LEU A 37 13.96 -14.28 -6.77
C LEU A 37 15.22 -13.47 -7.08
N LEU A 38 15.37 -12.29 -6.45
CA LEU A 38 16.53 -11.41 -6.65
C LEU A 38 17.84 -12.00 -6.11
N ARG A 39 17.77 -12.93 -5.15
CA ARG A 39 18.95 -13.60 -4.58
C ARG A 39 19.37 -14.84 -5.36
N GLN A 40 18.57 -15.30 -6.33
CA GLN A 40 18.91 -16.46 -7.13
C GLN A 40 20.05 -16.12 -8.10
N PRO A 41 20.98 -17.06 -8.36
CA PRO A 41 22.08 -16.86 -9.31
C PRO A 41 21.65 -16.94 -10.79
N SER A 42 20.35 -16.82 -11.08
CA SER A 42 19.77 -16.93 -12.41
C SER A 42 19.37 -15.56 -12.92
N ASP A 43 19.93 -15.12 -14.06
CA ASP A 43 19.61 -13.83 -14.67
C ASP A 43 18.12 -13.68 -14.97
N VAL A 44 17.45 -14.78 -15.34
CA VAL A 44 16.01 -14.82 -15.60
C VAL A 44 15.23 -14.61 -14.30
N ALA A 45 15.65 -15.23 -13.21
CA ALA A 45 15.01 -15.05 -11.90
C ALA A 45 15.17 -13.62 -11.39
N VAL A 46 16.36 -13.04 -11.55
CA VAL A 46 16.63 -11.64 -11.20
C VAL A 46 15.77 -10.70 -12.04
N LEU A 47 15.66 -10.93 -13.36
CA LEU A 47 14.81 -10.13 -14.25
C LEU A 47 13.34 -10.14 -13.78
N PHE A 48 12.79 -11.32 -13.48
CA PHE A 48 11.44 -11.43 -12.93
C PHE A 48 11.30 -10.77 -11.56
N GLY A 49 12.29 -10.94 -10.68
CA GLY A 49 12.32 -10.27 -9.37
C GLY A 49 12.26 -8.75 -9.51
N VAL A 50 13.07 -8.16 -10.40
CA VAL A 50 13.06 -6.71 -10.67
C VAL A 50 11.72 -6.28 -11.26
N PHE A 51 11.16 -7.05 -12.20
CA PHE A 51 9.85 -6.76 -12.79
C PHE A 51 8.74 -6.76 -11.73
N PHE A 52 8.67 -7.78 -10.87
CA PHE A 52 7.68 -7.85 -9.81
C PHE A 52 7.90 -6.77 -8.75
N LEU A 53 9.15 -6.39 -8.44
CA LEU A 53 9.45 -5.27 -7.54
C LEU A 53 8.90 -3.95 -8.10
N ALA A 54 9.15 -3.68 -9.39
CA ALA A 54 8.63 -2.50 -10.06
C ALA A 54 7.10 -2.49 -10.05
N MET A 55 6.47 -3.63 -10.31
CA MET A 55 5.02 -3.77 -10.27
C MET A 55 4.44 -3.54 -8.87
N LEU A 56 5.10 -4.05 -7.83
CA LEU A 56 4.71 -3.84 -6.43
C LEU A 56 4.78 -2.36 -6.04
N LEU A 57 5.84 -1.65 -6.44
CA LEU A 57 5.98 -0.22 -6.20
C LEU A 57 4.90 0.60 -6.91
N VAL A 58 4.64 0.30 -8.19
CA VAL A 58 3.60 0.99 -8.97
C VAL A 58 2.21 0.72 -8.39
N GLY A 59 1.92 -0.53 -8.02
CA GLY A 59 0.65 -0.92 -7.38
C GLY A 59 0.44 -0.17 -6.07
N ASN A 60 1.46 -0.14 -5.20
CA ASN A 60 1.42 0.60 -3.95
C ASN A 60 1.19 2.09 -4.17
N PHE A 61 1.90 2.70 -5.11
CA PHE A 61 1.73 4.11 -5.45
C PHE A 61 0.29 4.43 -5.87
N ILE A 62 -0.31 3.59 -6.73
CA ILE A 62 -1.70 3.76 -7.17
C ILE A 62 -2.66 3.63 -5.99
N ILE A 63 -2.49 2.62 -5.14
CA ILE A 63 -3.37 2.36 -3.98
C ILE A 63 -3.29 3.53 -2.98
N ILE A 64 -2.07 3.96 -2.61
CA ILE A 64 -1.84 5.09 -1.72
C ILE A 64 -2.44 6.37 -2.33
N ARG A 65 -2.19 6.65 -3.61
CA ARG A 65 -2.73 7.84 -4.28
C ARG A 65 -4.26 7.82 -4.32
N TYR A 66 -4.87 6.66 -4.56
CA TYR A 66 -6.32 6.50 -4.52
C TYR A 66 -6.88 6.74 -3.11
N LEU A 67 -6.25 6.15 -2.09
CA LEU A 67 -6.60 6.37 -0.67
C LEU A 67 -6.52 7.85 -0.31
N LEU A 68 -5.39 8.51 -0.60
CA LEU A 68 -5.20 9.94 -0.33
C LEU A 68 -6.20 10.81 -1.07
N SER A 69 -6.47 10.55 -2.36
CA SER A 69 -7.46 11.30 -3.12
C SER A 69 -8.88 11.13 -2.57
N LYS A 70 -9.17 9.99 -1.94
CA LYS A 70 -10.48 9.70 -1.37
C LYS A 70 -10.65 10.26 0.02
N ILE A 71 -9.59 10.29 0.82
CA ILE A 71 -9.52 10.97 2.11
C ILE A 71 -9.65 12.49 1.91
N ASN A 72 -8.99 13.06 0.90
CA ASN A 72 -9.04 14.51 0.63
C ASN A 72 -10.38 15.00 0.02
N ARG A 73 -11.23 14.08 -0.46
CA ARG A 73 -12.57 14.40 -0.99
C ARG A 73 -13.70 14.17 0.01
N SER A 74 -13.40 13.64 1.21
CA SER A 74 -14.38 13.36 2.26
C SER A 74 -14.34 14.42 3.35
#